data_AF-A0A917MCW1-F1
#
_entry.id   AF-A0A917MCW1-F1
#
_cell.length_a   1.000
_cell.length_b   1.000
_cell.length_c   1.000
_cell.angle_alpha   90.00
_cell.angle_beta   90.00
_cell.angle_gamma   90.00
#
_symmetry.space_group_name_H-M   'P 1'
#
loop_
_entity.id
_entity.type
_entity.pdbx_description
1 polymer ?
#
loop_
_entity_poly.entity_id
_entity_poly.type
_entity_poly.pdbx_seq_one_letter_code
_entity_poly.pdbx_strand_id
1 'polypeptide(L)'
;MDAPPEGSFMDALIKTGYMMPLIAVSEIVPGFLLLMNKWKGFALAWLVPISVNIVAFHLVFDMSTIAPAALVALLNAVLIYANWERFKSLF
;
A
#
# COMPACT_ATOMS: atom_id res chain seq x y z
N MET A 1 5.68 -20.88 14.02
CA MET A 1 5.79 -21.23 12.58
C MET A 1 6.63 -20.14 11.97
N ASP A 2 7.80 -20.48 11.45
CA ASP A 2 8.60 -19.51 10.69
C ASP A 2 7.85 -19.12 9.43
N ALA A 3 8.02 -17.88 8.98
CA ALA A 3 7.44 -17.44 7.73
C ALA A 3 8.04 -18.28 6.58
N PRO A 4 7.25 -18.68 5.58
CA PRO A 4 7.79 -19.38 4.42
C PRO A 4 8.83 -18.48 3.72
N PRO A 5 9.83 -19.03 3.01
CA PRO A 5 10.82 -18.21 2.31
C PRO A 5 10.13 -17.18 1.40
N GLU A 6 10.62 -15.94 1.37
CA GLU A 6 10.06 -14.85 0.56
C GLU A 6 9.70 -15.29 -0.86
N GLY A 7 10.64 -15.94 -1.56
CA GLY A 7 10.46 -16.42 -2.92
C GLY A 7 9.28 -17.38 -3.09
N SER A 8 8.92 -18.16 -2.06
CA SER A 8 7.77 -19.07 -2.11
C SER A 8 6.42 -18.34 -2.01
N PHE A 9 6.35 -17.26 -1.23
CA PHE A 9 5.15 -16.43 -1.15
C PHE A 9 4.97 -15.59 -2.41
N MET A 10 6.06 -14.96 -2.88
CA MET A 10 6.04 -14.18 -4.12
C MET A 10 5.67 -15.06 -5.33
N ASP A 11 6.25 -16.26 -5.44
CA ASP A 11 5.89 -17.23 -6.48
C ASP A 11 4.40 -17.61 -6.42
N ALA A 12 3.85 -17.79 -5.22
CA ALA A 12 2.44 -18.11 -5.07
C ALA A 12 1.56 -16.97 -5.58
N LEU A 13 1.87 -15.71 -5.22
CA LEU A 13 1.15 -14.54 -5.73
C LEU A 13 1.21 -14.43 -7.25
N ILE A 14 2.40 -14.61 -7.85
CA ILE A 14 2.57 -14.60 -9.30
C ILE A 14 1.72 -15.69 -9.96
N LYS A 15 1.75 -16.92 -9.43
CA LYS A 15 1.03 -18.07 -9.99
C LYS A 15 -0.50 -17.94 -9.94
N THR A 16 -1.06 -17.12 -9.05
CA THR A 16 -2.51 -16.83 -9.06
C THR A 16 -2.97 -16.09 -10.32
N GLY A 17 -2.06 -15.44 -11.05
CA GLY A 17 -2.35 -14.72 -12.29
C GLY A 17 -3.08 -13.38 -12.12
N TYR A 18 -3.79 -13.15 -11.02
CA TYR A 18 -4.54 -11.91 -10.79
C TYR A 18 -3.94 -11.02 -9.70
N MET A 19 -3.14 -11.55 -8.78
CA MET A 19 -2.66 -10.79 -7.62
C MET A 19 -1.70 -9.66 -8.01
N MET A 20 -0.72 -9.91 -8.88
CA MET A 20 0.22 -8.87 -9.31
C MET A 20 -0.49 -7.70 -10.03
N PRO A 21 -1.40 -7.95 -11.01
CA PRO A 21 -2.22 -6.89 -11.57
C PRO A 21 -3.09 -6.16 -10.54
N LEU A 22 -3.70 -6.89 -9.60
CA LEU A 22 -4.55 -6.30 -8.56
C LEU A 22 -3.75 -5.33 -7.66
N ILE A 23 -2.56 -5.75 -7.21
CA ILE A 23 -1.66 -4.91 -6.42
C ILE A 23 -1.30 -3.66 -7.22
N ALA A 24 -0.84 -3.83 -8.46
CA ALA A 24 -0.44 -2.72 -9.33
C ALA A 24 -1.57 -1.69 -9.55
N VAL A 25 -2.78 -2.16 -9.89
CA VAL A 25 -3.94 -1.27 -10.06
C VAL A 25 -4.26 -0.53 -8.76
N SER A 26 -4.18 -1.23 -7.65
CA SER A 26 -4.56 -0.68 -6.36
C SER A 26 -3.52 0.31 -5.79
N GLU A 27 -2.30 0.34 -6.32
CA GLU A 27 -1.32 1.39 -6.07
C GLU A 27 -1.44 2.55 -7.07
N ILE A 28 -1.55 2.23 -8.37
CA ILE A 28 -1.52 3.23 -9.45
C ILE A 28 -2.76 4.11 -9.43
N VAL A 29 -3.96 3.55 -9.22
CA VAL A 29 -5.21 4.31 -9.26
C VAL A 29 -5.25 5.40 -8.18
N PRO A 30 -5.07 5.10 -6.88
CA PRO A 30 -5.07 6.16 -5.88
C PRO A 30 -3.86 7.10 -6.02
N GLY A 31 -2.68 6.61 -6.43
CA GLY A 31 -1.53 7.47 -6.73
C GLY A 31 -1.85 8.50 -7.82
N PHE A 32 -2.49 8.06 -8.91
CA PHE A 32 -2.95 8.93 -9.99
C PHE A 32 -4.01 9.94 -9.52
N LEU A 33 -4.98 9.52 -8.70
CA LEU A 33 -5.97 10.42 -8.11
C LEU A 33 -5.32 11.52 -7.25
N LEU A 34 -4.31 11.18 -6.45
CA LEU A 34 -3.55 12.13 -5.66
C LEU A 34 -2.79 13.13 -6.54
N LEU A 35 -2.13 12.67 -7.59
CA LEU A 35 -1.44 13.54 -8.56
C LEU A 35 -2.41 14.53 -9.25
N MET A 36 -3.62 14.08 -9.56
CA MET A 36 -4.67 14.94 -10.11
C MET A 36 -5.38 15.83 -9.07
N ASN A 37 -5.01 15.74 -7.78
CA ASN A 37 -5.73 16.37 -6.67
C ASN A 37 -7.22 15.99 -6.58
N LYS A 38 -7.63 14.86 -7.18
CA LYS A 38 -9.02 14.38 -7.20
C LYS A 38 -9.25 13.36 -6.09
N TRP A 39 -10.42 13.42 -5.47
CA TRP A 39 -10.89 12.43 -4.48
C TRP A 39 -9.87 12.08 -3.37
N LYS A 40 -9.09 13.08 -2.91
CA LYS A 40 -7.96 12.89 -2.00
C LYS A 40 -8.28 12.01 -0.77
N GLY A 41 -9.39 12.27 -0.09
CA GLY A 41 -9.78 11.48 1.08
C GLY A 41 -9.99 9.99 0.76
N PHE A 42 -10.63 9.69 -0.37
CA PHE A 42 -10.83 8.33 -0.86
C PHE A 42 -9.52 7.67 -1.28
N ALA A 43 -8.69 8.38 -2.04
CA ALA A 43 -7.39 7.86 -2.48
C ALA A 43 -6.46 7.53 -1.30
N LEU A 44 -6.41 8.42 -0.30
CA LEU A 44 -5.64 8.19 0.93
C LEU A 44 -6.21 7.03 1.75
N ALA A 45 -7.53 6.93 1.91
CA ALA A 45 -8.17 5.80 2.59
C ALA A 45 -7.89 4.46 1.89
N TRP A 46 -7.94 4.44 0.55
CA TRP A 46 -7.60 3.28 -0.26
C TRP A 46 -6.16 2.84 -0.04
N LEU A 47 -5.21 3.78 -0.03
CA LEU A 47 -3.79 3.46 0.16
C LEU A 47 -3.47 2.87 1.53
N VAL A 48 -4.31 3.08 2.57
CA VAL A 48 -4.03 2.55 3.92
C VAL A 48 -3.82 1.04 3.93
N PRO A 49 -4.81 0.18 3.57
CA PRO A 49 -4.62 -1.27 3.63
C PRO A 49 -3.46 -1.77 2.76
N ILE A 50 -3.15 -1.09 1.66
CA ILE A 50 -2.07 -1.47 0.75
C ILE A 50 -0.71 -1.11 1.32
N SER A 51 -0.55 0.13 1.79
CA SER A 51 0.68 0.59 2.46
C SER A 51 1.01 -0.26 3.69
N VAL A 52 0.00 -0.66 4.47
CA VAL A 52 0.16 -1.58 5.60
C VAL A 52 0.61 -2.97 5.12
N ASN A 53 0.00 -3.51 4.06
CA ASN A 53 0.34 -4.83 3.55
C ASN A 53 1.77 -4.90 2.99
N ILE A 54 2.20 -3.92 2.20
CA ILE A 54 3.57 -3.89 1.64
C ILE A 54 4.62 -3.74 2.75
N VAL A 55 4.35 -2.92 3.79
CA VAL A 55 5.26 -2.81 4.94
C VAL A 55 5.32 -4.15 5.70
N ALA A 56 4.18 -4.78 5.96
CA ALA A 56 4.13 -6.08 6.62
C ALA A 56 4.89 -7.16 5.84
N PHE A 57 4.78 -7.18 4.51
CA PHE A 57 5.54 -8.09 3.66
C PHE A 57 7.05 -7.92 3.86
N HIS A 58 7.56 -6.68 3.79
CA HIS A 58 9.00 -6.44 3.96
C HIS A 58 9.47 -6.73 5.40
N LEU A 59 8.68 -6.41 6.42
CA LEU A 59 9.02 -6.72 7.82
C LEU A 59 9.14 -8.24 8.07
N VAL A 60 8.37 -9.05 7.36
CA VAL A 60 8.34 -10.52 7.57
C VAL A 60 9.27 -11.26 6.61
N PHE A 61 9.36 -10.83 5.35
CA PHE A 61 10.00 -11.60 4.28
C PHE A 61 11.25 -10.95 3.70
N ASP A 62 11.29 -9.62 3.51
CA ASP A 62 12.44 -8.92 2.94
C ASP A 62 12.67 -7.53 3.54
N MET A 63 13.36 -7.48 4.67
CA MET A 63 13.67 -6.22 5.35
C MET A 63 14.69 -5.39 4.57
N SER A 64 15.51 -6.02 3.72
CA SER A 64 16.63 -5.36 3.05
C SER A 64 16.16 -4.34 2.00
N THR A 65 14.96 -4.52 1.47
CA THR A 65 14.37 -3.67 0.43
C THR A 65 13.19 -2.82 0.92
N ILE A 66 12.96 -2.71 2.24
CA ILE A 66 11.80 -2.03 2.83
C ILE A 66 11.65 -0.53 2.48
N ALA A 67 12.72 0.13 2.04
CA ALA A 67 12.76 1.59 1.89
C ALA A 67 11.59 2.19 1.07
N PRO A 68 11.18 1.64 -0.08
CA PRO A 68 10.03 2.16 -0.84
C PRO A 68 8.70 1.98 -0.09
N ALA A 69 8.50 0.83 0.56
CA ALA A 69 7.30 0.56 1.35
C ALA A 69 7.18 1.54 2.53
N ALA A 70 8.28 1.78 3.24
CA ALA A 70 8.34 2.74 4.33
C ALA A 70 8.06 4.17 3.83
N LEU A 71 8.61 4.56 2.67
CA LEU A 71 8.36 5.88 2.08
C LEU A 71 6.88 6.07 1.74
N VAL A 72 6.25 5.09 1.08
CA VAL A 72 4.81 5.16 0.73
C VAL A 72 3.95 5.25 1.98
N ALA A 73 4.22 4.43 3.00
CA ALA A 73 3.48 4.45 4.26
C ALA A 73 3.63 5.78 5.00
N LEU A 74 4.85 6.33 5.05
CA LEU A 74 5.12 7.63 5.68
C LEU A 74 4.42 8.77 4.95
N LEU A 75 4.53 8.82 3.61
CA LEU A 75 3.85 9.84 2.81
C LEU A 75 2.33 9.75 2.96
N ASN A 76 1.76 8.54 2.96
CA ASN A 76 0.33 8.35 3.16
C ASN A 76 -0.10 8.84 4.56
N ALA A 77 0.65 8.52 5.61
CA ALA A 77 0.37 8.99 6.97
C ALA A 77 0.44 10.52 7.10
N VAL A 78 1.47 11.15 6.52
CA VAL A 78 1.63 12.61 6.51
C VAL A 78 0.47 13.27 5.76
N LEU A 79 0.08 12.74 4.60
CA LEU A 79 -1.02 13.28 3.81
C LEU A 79 -2.38 13.09 4.49
N ILE A 80 -2.61 11.96 5.16
CA ILE A 80 -3.81 11.73 5.97
C ILE A 80 -3.87 12.76 7.09
N TYR A 81 -2.77 12.95 7.83
CA TYR A 81 -2.70 13.96 8.89
C TYR A 81 -2.99 15.37 8.35
N ALA A 82 -2.36 15.75 7.24
CA ALA A 82 -2.57 17.05 6.60
C ALA A 82 -4.00 17.24 6.04
N ASN A 83 -4.72 16.16 5.76
CA ASN A 83 -6.08 16.18 5.22
C ASN A 83 -7.13 15.64 6.21
N TRP A 84 -6.81 15.60 7.51
CA TRP A 84 -7.64 14.95 8.54
C TRP A 84 -9.10 15.42 8.53
N GLU A 85 -9.33 16.71 8.30
CA GLU A 85 -10.67 17.31 8.17
C GLU A 85 -11.57 16.60 7.14
N ARG A 86 -10.98 16.04 6.08
CA ARG A 86 -11.73 15.34 5.02
C ARG A 86 -12.27 13.99 5.47
N PHE A 87 -11.67 13.39 6.50
CA PHE A 87 -12.07 12.10 7.05
C PHE A 87 -13.15 12.22 8.13
N LYS A 88 -13.40 13.43 8.68
CA LYS A 88 -14.46 13.68 9.66
C LYS A 88 -15.87 13.40 9.15
N SER A 89 -16.05 13.24 7.83
CA SER A 89 -17.35 12.87 7.24
C SER A 89 -17.58 11.36 7.19
N LEU A 90 -16.57 10.56 7.53
CA LEU A 90 -16.64 9.09 7.54
C LEU A 90 -17.09 8.52 8.90
N PHE A 91 -17.20 9.36 9.93
CA PHE A 91 -17.58 9.01 11.30
C PHE A 91 -18.48 10.11 11.88
#